data_AF-A0A5J6G4H3-F1
#
_entry.id   AF-A0A5J6G4H3-F1
#
_cell.length_a   1.000
_cell.length_b   1.000
_cell.length_c   1.000
_cell.angle_alpha   90.00
_cell.angle_beta   90.00
_cell.angle_gamma   90.00
#
_symmetry.space_group_name_H-M   'P 1'
#
loop_
_entity.id
_entity.type
_entity.pdbx_description
1 polymer ?
#
loop_
_entity_poly.entity_id
_entity_poly.type
_entity_poly.pdbx_seq_one_letter_code
_entity_poly.pdbx_strand_id
1 'polypeptide(L)'
;MTIEITHTRREGTLIEGTSRNDGSKEVLRTRHYASGYTTLAKWSRNLGCWYLPYSRDKRTSPPMLEALAERLRAEGFEVTVTIDDTDRRSFAEAEQDRVERAEGRAERFAGYADAAARNSETAWKKSHDISERFAGGQPILIGHHSEGRARRDHARMDDAMRKSIGERDRAAHWTGRAQAAANYQQFKKDPGRTLRRLDKLRADLRAVEKWQRGQSAKGFSRNPADPELEIEHQELTEEIAHWEKVIKDAEAEGFKVWSRADFKRGDFVLYRGTWYEVLRANPKSVTIPHIHNGTGKRIVRATGNQHDNWTWTAPYDGVSGRKSADEMQQPPQDPATEPQSPAEQSPAVEEPVRVEEPTAAAAPAPGASWLDGMALVLIASKNSPRRRKRALWAMTRREAQAVCGDPRTSGRSYMLTWTEQPGTEGADWEWVPDNGSHAPVLDELGITPRREWATVPQAPAEAA
;
A
#
# COMPACT_ATOMS: atom_id res chain seq x y z
N MET A 1 -28.56 17.28 -28.29
CA MET A 1 -28.36 17.15 -26.83
C MET A 1 -27.16 18.01 -26.50
N THR A 2 -27.34 18.96 -25.60
CA THR A 2 -26.34 19.99 -25.30
C THR A 2 -25.54 19.56 -24.08
N ILE A 3 -24.22 19.46 -24.21
CA ILE A 3 -23.27 19.11 -23.17
C ILE A 3 -22.52 20.37 -22.77
N GLU A 4 -22.46 20.65 -21.48
CA GLU A 4 -21.72 21.78 -20.95
C GLU A 4 -20.49 21.29 -20.18
N ILE A 5 -19.30 21.68 -20.65
CA ILE A 5 -18.04 21.40 -19.97
C ILE A 5 -17.64 22.65 -19.19
N THR A 6 -17.85 22.62 -17.88
CA THR A 6 -17.50 23.73 -16.98
C THR A 6 -16.26 23.37 -16.18
N HIS A 7 -15.29 24.27 -16.12
CA HIS A 7 -14.15 24.15 -15.22
C HIS A 7 -14.00 25.39 -14.34
N THR A 8 -14.06 25.16 -13.03
CA THR A 8 -13.51 26.09 -12.03
C THR A 8 -12.45 25.38 -11.21
N ARG A 9 -11.52 26.14 -10.59
CA ARG A 9 -10.57 25.51 -9.66
C ARG A 9 -11.29 25.01 -8.42
N ARG A 10 -12.35 25.69 -7.98
CA ARG A 10 -13.17 25.29 -6.82
C ARG A 10 -13.85 23.94 -7.00
N GLU A 11 -14.47 23.70 -8.14
CA GLU A 11 -15.30 22.50 -8.38
C GLU A 11 -14.57 21.42 -9.19
N GLY A 12 -13.60 21.82 -10.00
CA GLY A 12 -12.94 20.97 -10.98
C GLY A 12 -13.67 21.02 -12.33
N THR A 13 -13.45 20.03 -13.19
CA THR A 13 -14.12 19.93 -14.49
C THR A 13 -15.35 19.05 -14.37
N LEU A 14 -16.50 19.64 -14.62
CA LEU A 14 -17.82 19.00 -14.69
C LEU A 14 -18.29 18.98 -16.13
N ILE A 15 -19.01 17.92 -16.50
CA ILE A 15 -19.51 17.66 -17.84
C ILE A 15 -21.01 17.36 -17.71
N GLU A 16 -21.78 18.43 -17.75
CA GLU A 16 -23.22 18.46 -17.50
C GLU A 16 -24.02 18.31 -18.80
N GLY A 17 -25.35 18.17 -18.68
CA GLY A 17 -26.21 17.90 -19.83
C GLY A 17 -26.05 16.49 -20.41
N THR A 18 -25.42 15.58 -19.65
CA THR A 18 -25.18 14.18 -20.02
C THR A 18 -25.97 13.19 -19.16
N SER A 19 -26.26 12.02 -19.70
CA SER A 19 -26.79 10.87 -18.97
C SER A 19 -25.85 9.67 -19.10
N ARG A 20 -26.02 8.65 -18.27
CA ARG A 20 -25.11 7.50 -18.25
C ARG A 20 -25.13 6.68 -19.57
N ASN A 21 -26.21 6.76 -20.33
CA ASN A 21 -26.48 5.92 -21.52
C ASN A 21 -26.79 6.74 -22.78
N ASP A 22 -26.30 7.98 -22.86
CA ASP A 22 -26.53 8.89 -23.99
C ASP A 22 -25.51 8.76 -25.13
N GLY A 23 -24.53 7.86 -25.03
CA GLY A 23 -23.43 7.72 -25.99
C GLY A 23 -22.20 8.59 -25.70
N SER A 24 -22.27 9.49 -24.71
CA SER A 24 -21.12 10.32 -24.30
C SER A 24 -20.02 9.48 -23.63
N LYS A 25 -20.41 8.38 -22.99
CA LYS A 25 -19.52 7.49 -22.23
C LYS A 25 -18.36 6.95 -23.08
N GLU A 26 -18.62 6.63 -24.33
CA GLU A 26 -17.68 6.06 -25.29
C GLU A 26 -16.54 7.04 -25.54
N VAL A 27 -16.85 8.32 -25.71
CA VAL A 27 -15.86 9.40 -25.85
C VAL A 27 -15.15 9.67 -24.52
N LEU A 28 -15.93 9.85 -23.45
CA LEU A 28 -15.47 10.27 -22.13
C LEU A 28 -14.59 9.22 -21.42
N ARG A 29 -14.73 7.93 -21.78
CA ARG A 29 -13.92 6.83 -21.26
C ARG A 29 -12.81 6.37 -22.21
N THR A 30 -12.65 7.03 -23.35
CA THR A 30 -11.55 6.76 -24.28
C THR A 30 -10.32 7.59 -23.91
N ARG A 31 -9.17 6.91 -23.76
CA ARG A 31 -7.88 7.58 -23.53
C ARG A 31 -7.42 8.26 -24.80
N HIS A 32 -6.95 9.50 -24.69
CA HIS A 32 -6.47 10.26 -25.84
C HIS A 32 -5.05 10.77 -25.59
N TYR A 33 -4.07 10.00 -26.06
CA TYR A 33 -2.66 10.27 -25.77
C TYR A 33 -2.11 11.50 -26.52
N ALA A 34 -2.68 11.86 -27.67
CA ALA A 34 -2.19 12.97 -28.50
C ALA A 34 -2.44 14.36 -27.88
N SER A 35 -3.47 14.52 -27.02
CA SER A 35 -3.71 15.77 -26.29
C SER A 35 -2.91 15.87 -24.99
N GLY A 36 -2.02 14.91 -24.70
CA GLY A 36 -1.27 14.85 -23.45
C GLY A 36 -2.10 14.45 -22.22
N TYR A 37 -3.40 14.18 -22.39
CA TYR A 37 -4.33 13.91 -21.30
C TYR A 37 -4.86 12.47 -21.33
N THR A 38 -4.51 11.70 -20.29
CA THR A 38 -4.84 10.27 -20.21
C THR A 38 -5.90 9.94 -19.16
N THR A 39 -6.43 10.96 -18.48
CA THR A 39 -7.41 10.77 -17.41
C THR A 39 -8.78 10.51 -18.01
N LEU A 40 -9.43 9.47 -17.51
CA LEU A 40 -10.77 9.10 -17.91
C LEU A 40 -11.81 9.79 -17.04
N ALA A 41 -12.86 10.32 -17.66
CA ALA A 41 -13.98 10.88 -16.92
C ALA A 41 -14.68 9.79 -16.10
N LYS A 42 -15.27 10.20 -14.98
CA LYS A 42 -16.05 9.34 -14.09
C LYS A 42 -17.47 9.88 -13.95
N TRP A 43 -18.43 8.96 -13.91
CA TRP A 43 -19.81 9.32 -13.60
C TRP A 43 -19.96 9.46 -12.08
N SER A 44 -20.49 10.60 -11.62
CA SER A 44 -20.88 10.79 -10.23
C SER A 44 -22.39 10.64 -10.10
N ARG A 45 -22.85 9.70 -9.26
CA ARG A 45 -24.29 9.61 -8.93
C ARG A 45 -24.77 10.78 -8.07
N ASN A 46 -23.87 11.44 -7.34
CA ASN A 46 -24.22 12.55 -6.46
C ASN A 46 -24.35 13.87 -7.24
N LEU A 47 -23.50 14.08 -8.25
CA LEU A 47 -23.53 15.27 -9.09
C LEU A 47 -24.50 15.12 -10.28
N GLY A 48 -24.87 13.88 -10.62
CA GLY A 48 -25.72 13.61 -11.78
C GLY A 48 -25.05 13.87 -13.12
N CYS A 49 -23.71 14.01 -13.15
CA CYS A 49 -22.94 14.34 -14.34
C CYS A 49 -21.61 13.54 -14.41
N TRP A 50 -20.96 13.62 -15.58
CA TRP A 50 -19.57 13.17 -15.71
C TRP A 50 -18.62 14.23 -15.17
N TYR A 51 -17.48 13.82 -14.63
CA TYR A 51 -16.46 14.75 -14.15
C TYR A 51 -15.05 14.21 -14.43
N LEU A 52 -14.08 15.11 -14.54
CA LEU A 52 -12.67 14.73 -14.64
C LEU A 52 -12.08 14.56 -13.22
N PRO A 53 -11.55 13.38 -12.86
CA PRO A 53 -10.96 13.20 -11.55
C PRO A 53 -9.63 13.98 -11.44
N TYR A 54 -9.30 14.42 -10.22
CA TYR A 54 -8.06 15.15 -9.90
C TYR A 54 -7.92 16.55 -10.53
N SER A 55 -8.98 17.12 -11.10
CA SER A 55 -9.03 18.48 -11.66
C SER A 55 -9.33 19.56 -10.62
N ARG A 56 -9.98 19.21 -9.52
CA ARG A 56 -10.33 20.17 -8.46
C ARG A 56 -9.09 20.69 -7.73
N ASP A 57 -9.13 21.95 -7.34
CA ASP A 57 -8.03 22.75 -6.78
C ASP A 57 -6.82 22.86 -7.71
N LYS A 58 -7.03 22.72 -9.03
CA LYS A 58 -5.97 22.81 -10.04
C LYS A 58 -6.45 23.60 -11.23
N ARG A 59 -5.50 24.27 -11.87
CA ARG A 59 -5.66 24.83 -13.21
C ARG A 59 -5.93 23.71 -14.20
N THR A 60 -6.86 23.97 -15.11
CA THR A 60 -7.01 23.15 -16.31
C THR A 60 -6.15 23.69 -17.45
N SER A 61 -5.95 22.86 -18.47
CA SER A 61 -5.38 23.27 -19.74
C SER A 61 -6.52 23.56 -20.72
N PRO A 62 -6.71 24.80 -21.20
CA PRO A 62 -7.77 25.11 -22.15
C PRO A 62 -7.71 24.27 -23.44
N PRO A 63 -6.53 24.07 -24.09
CA PRO A 63 -6.45 23.21 -25.27
C PRO A 63 -6.89 21.77 -25.03
N MET A 64 -6.67 21.25 -23.81
CA MET A 64 -7.07 19.89 -23.45
C MET A 64 -8.59 19.74 -23.35
N LEU A 65 -9.28 20.72 -22.76
CA LEU A 65 -10.75 20.70 -22.69
C LEU A 65 -11.38 20.92 -24.06
N GLU A 66 -10.78 21.78 -24.89
CA GLU A 66 -11.27 21.99 -26.25
C GLU A 66 -11.14 20.73 -27.10
N ALA A 67 -10.00 20.02 -27.01
CA ALA A 67 -9.83 18.74 -27.70
C ALA A 67 -10.84 17.66 -27.22
N LEU A 68 -11.27 17.71 -25.95
CA LEU A 68 -12.34 16.84 -25.46
C LEU A 68 -13.70 17.26 -26.05
N ALA A 69 -13.97 18.56 -26.09
CA ALA A 69 -15.20 19.11 -26.66
C ALA A 69 -15.32 18.79 -28.15
N GLU A 70 -14.25 18.96 -28.94
CA GLU A 70 -14.20 18.59 -30.36
C GLU A 70 -14.56 17.13 -30.60
N ARG A 71 -14.05 16.21 -29.76
CA ARG A 71 -14.36 14.78 -29.86
C ARG A 71 -15.83 14.49 -29.57
N LEU A 72 -16.43 15.18 -28.62
CA LEU A 72 -17.87 15.07 -28.36
C LEU A 72 -18.68 15.67 -29.51
N ARG A 73 -18.25 16.81 -30.07
CA ARG A 73 -18.89 17.40 -31.26
C ARG A 73 -18.82 16.49 -32.48
N ALA A 74 -17.71 15.76 -32.67
CA ALA A 74 -17.55 14.79 -33.74
C ALA A 74 -18.57 13.63 -33.67
N GLU A 75 -19.04 13.27 -32.47
CA GLU A 75 -20.11 12.29 -32.26
C GLU A 75 -21.52 12.91 -32.32
N GLY A 76 -21.64 14.18 -32.73
CA GLY A 76 -22.91 14.86 -32.94
C GLY A 76 -23.51 15.54 -31.70
N PHE A 77 -22.76 15.67 -30.60
CA PHE A 77 -23.18 16.45 -29.44
C PHE A 77 -22.94 17.95 -29.65
N GLU A 78 -23.85 18.78 -29.16
CA GLU A 78 -23.62 20.23 -29.11
C GLU A 78 -22.86 20.52 -27.80
N VAL A 79 -21.64 21.09 -27.87
CA VAL A 79 -20.77 21.22 -26.68
C VAL A 79 -20.28 22.64 -26.47
N THR A 80 -20.53 23.17 -25.28
CA THR A 80 -20.00 24.44 -24.78
C THR A 80 -18.89 24.19 -23.75
N VAL A 81 -17.86 25.03 -23.76
CA VAL A 81 -16.74 24.95 -22.81
C VAL A 81 -16.61 26.29 -22.09
N THR A 82 -16.76 26.26 -20.76
CA THR A 82 -16.66 27.44 -19.90
C THR A 82 -15.53 27.21 -18.90
N ILE A 83 -14.55 28.11 -18.88
CA ILE A 83 -13.39 28.02 -17.98
C ILE A 83 -13.29 29.30 -17.17
N ASP A 84 -13.51 29.19 -15.86
CA ASP A 84 -13.23 30.25 -14.90
C ASP A 84 -12.18 29.77 -13.90
N ASP A 85 -10.93 30.10 -14.21
CA ASP A 85 -9.76 29.76 -13.40
C ASP A 85 -9.61 30.68 -12.17
N THR A 86 -10.43 31.74 -12.07
CA THR A 86 -10.39 32.72 -10.98
C THR A 86 -11.23 32.27 -9.78
N ASP A 87 -12.30 31.50 -10.01
CA ASP A 87 -13.05 30.85 -8.93
C ASP A 87 -12.23 29.69 -8.32
N ARG A 88 -11.55 30.03 -7.23
CA ARG A 88 -10.75 29.10 -6.45
C ARG A 88 -11.00 29.26 -4.96
N ARG A 89 -10.64 28.22 -4.21
CA ARG A 89 -10.52 28.28 -2.75
C ARG A 89 -9.09 28.65 -2.40
N SER A 90 -8.89 29.26 -1.23
CA SER A 90 -7.56 29.41 -0.67
C SER A 90 -6.92 28.05 -0.41
N PHE A 91 -5.59 28.00 -0.34
CA PHE A 91 -4.88 26.75 -0.05
C PHE A 91 -5.32 26.14 1.30
N ALA A 92 -5.53 27.00 2.31
CA ALA A 92 -5.94 26.58 3.64
C ALA A 92 -7.34 25.95 3.65
N GLU A 93 -8.32 26.58 2.99
CA GLU A 93 -9.68 26.04 2.86
C GLU A 93 -9.69 24.70 2.09
N ALA A 94 -8.89 24.61 1.01
CA ALA A 94 -8.78 23.38 0.24
C ALA A 94 -8.17 22.23 1.06
N GLU A 95 -7.19 22.52 1.92
CA GLU A 95 -6.62 21.50 2.82
C GLU A 95 -7.60 21.12 3.93
N GLN A 96 -8.36 22.07 4.48
CA GLN A 96 -9.41 21.80 5.47
C GLN A 96 -10.51 20.88 4.89
N ASP A 97 -11.01 21.16 3.68
CA ASP A 97 -11.97 20.28 2.99
C ASP A 97 -11.38 18.88 2.73
N ARG A 98 -10.05 18.74 2.54
CA ARG A 98 -9.42 17.40 2.43
C ARG A 98 -9.44 16.65 3.75
N VAL A 99 -9.25 17.33 4.87
CA VAL A 99 -9.33 16.77 6.23
C VAL A 99 -10.76 16.34 6.52
N GLU A 100 -11.75 17.21 6.33
CA GLU A 100 -13.17 16.89 6.57
C GLU A 100 -13.64 15.71 5.72
N ARG A 101 -13.25 15.67 4.44
CA ARG A 101 -13.53 14.50 3.59
C ARG A 101 -12.82 13.24 4.07
N ALA A 102 -11.67 13.34 4.72
CA ALA A 102 -10.99 12.18 5.30
C ALA A 102 -11.71 11.69 6.55
N GLU A 103 -12.17 12.59 7.42
CA GLU A 103 -12.98 12.29 8.60
C GLU A 103 -14.30 11.62 8.21
N GLY A 104 -15.06 12.19 7.27
CA GLY A 104 -16.29 11.56 6.77
C GLY A 104 -16.06 10.22 6.06
N ARG A 105 -14.84 9.95 5.54
CA ARG A 105 -14.46 8.60 5.08
C ARG A 105 -14.18 7.66 6.26
N ALA A 106 -13.49 8.16 7.29
CA ALA A 106 -13.17 7.39 8.49
C ALA A 106 -14.44 6.93 9.20
N GLU A 107 -15.39 7.84 9.45
CA GLU A 107 -16.69 7.55 10.06
C GLU A 107 -17.49 6.51 9.27
N ARG A 108 -17.60 6.70 7.95
CA ARG A 108 -18.33 5.76 7.10
C ARG A 108 -17.68 4.37 7.10
N PHE A 109 -16.35 4.29 7.07
CA PHE A 109 -15.64 3.02 7.12
C PHE A 109 -15.74 2.37 8.51
N ALA A 110 -15.74 3.16 9.59
CA ALA A 110 -16.02 2.65 10.93
C ALA A 110 -17.43 2.04 11.01
N GLY A 111 -18.45 2.72 10.48
CA GLY A 111 -19.81 2.17 10.40
C GLY A 111 -19.90 0.86 9.60
N TYR A 112 -19.11 0.69 8.53
CA TYR A 112 -19.02 -0.58 7.80
C TYR A 112 -18.30 -1.67 8.60
N ALA A 113 -17.27 -1.31 9.36
CA ALA A 113 -16.58 -2.23 10.25
C ALA A 113 -17.52 -2.72 11.36
N ASP A 114 -18.27 -1.83 12.01
CA ASP A 114 -19.21 -2.17 13.07
C ASP A 114 -20.37 -3.04 12.58
N ALA A 115 -20.89 -2.74 11.38
CA ALA A 115 -21.90 -3.58 10.75
C ALA A 115 -21.37 -4.99 10.46
N ALA A 116 -20.15 -5.10 9.92
CA ALA A 116 -19.51 -6.39 9.65
C ALA A 116 -19.20 -7.15 10.95
N ALA A 117 -18.72 -6.49 12.00
CA ALA A 117 -18.46 -7.09 13.31
C ALA A 117 -19.75 -7.66 13.93
N ARG A 118 -20.86 -6.91 13.90
CA ARG A 118 -22.17 -7.39 14.36
C ARG A 118 -22.67 -8.59 13.55
N ASN A 119 -22.47 -8.58 12.23
CA ASN A 119 -22.82 -9.71 11.37
C ASN A 119 -21.98 -10.96 11.68
N SER A 120 -20.69 -10.76 11.96
CA SER A 120 -19.77 -11.82 12.38
C SER A 120 -20.24 -12.46 13.68
N GLU A 121 -20.52 -11.64 14.69
CA GLU A 121 -20.99 -12.09 16.01
C GLU A 121 -22.31 -12.85 15.91
N THR A 122 -23.25 -12.33 15.12
CA THR A 122 -24.55 -12.98 14.90
C THR A 122 -24.38 -14.34 14.21
N ALA A 123 -23.49 -14.43 13.22
CA ALA A 123 -23.21 -15.68 12.52
C ALA A 123 -22.47 -16.69 13.42
N TRP A 124 -21.56 -16.20 14.27
CA TRP A 124 -20.86 -17.03 15.25
C TRP A 124 -21.81 -17.60 16.31
N LYS A 125 -22.67 -16.77 16.91
CA LYS A 125 -23.72 -17.21 17.85
C LYS A 125 -24.62 -18.26 17.22
N LYS A 126 -25.09 -18.04 15.99
CA LYS A 126 -25.87 -19.04 15.26
C LYS A 126 -25.11 -20.36 15.07
N SER A 127 -23.81 -20.32 14.77
CA SER A 127 -22.99 -21.52 14.67
C SER A 127 -22.88 -22.22 16.04
N HIS A 128 -22.67 -21.46 17.11
CA HIS A 128 -22.60 -21.97 18.47
C HIS A 128 -23.91 -22.65 18.88
N ASP A 129 -25.06 -22.01 18.68
CA ASP A 129 -26.38 -22.57 19.02
C ASP A 129 -26.65 -23.89 18.28
N ILE A 130 -26.25 -23.98 17.00
CA ILE A 130 -26.40 -25.24 16.24
C ILE A 130 -25.42 -26.31 16.76
N SER A 131 -24.23 -25.91 17.21
CA SER A 131 -23.22 -26.82 17.74
C SER A 131 -23.65 -27.52 19.03
N GLU A 132 -24.59 -26.96 19.79
CA GLU A 132 -25.12 -27.57 21.02
C GLU A 132 -25.71 -28.97 20.78
N ARG A 133 -26.23 -29.23 19.57
CA ARG A 133 -26.67 -30.57 19.15
C ARG A 133 -25.57 -31.62 19.22
N PHE A 134 -24.33 -31.21 19.02
CA PHE A 134 -23.14 -32.05 19.02
C PHE A 134 -22.32 -31.87 20.32
N ALA A 135 -22.90 -31.22 21.34
CA ALA A 135 -22.27 -31.05 22.63
C ALA A 135 -21.84 -32.41 23.21
N GLY A 136 -20.68 -32.44 23.86
CA GLY A 136 -20.09 -33.68 24.36
C GLY A 136 -19.47 -34.58 23.27
N GLY A 137 -19.30 -34.08 22.05
CA GLY A 137 -18.62 -34.81 20.97
C GLY A 137 -19.47 -35.90 20.32
N GLN A 138 -20.81 -35.76 20.35
CA GLN A 138 -21.72 -36.76 19.80
C GLN A 138 -21.51 -36.91 18.28
N PRO A 139 -21.12 -38.09 17.77
CA PRO A 139 -20.90 -38.28 16.34
C PRO A 139 -22.22 -38.33 15.57
N ILE A 140 -22.16 -38.09 14.26
CA ILE A 140 -23.32 -38.31 13.37
C ILE A 140 -23.56 -39.82 13.26
N LEU A 141 -24.70 -40.27 13.79
CA LEU A 141 -25.10 -41.68 13.74
C LEU A 141 -25.54 -42.06 12.31
N ILE A 142 -24.70 -42.81 11.60
CA ILE A 142 -24.96 -43.27 10.23
C ILE A 142 -26.03 -44.37 10.24
N GLY A 143 -27.02 -44.30 9.35
CA GLY A 143 -28.13 -45.25 9.25
C GLY A 143 -29.26 -45.04 10.25
N HIS A 144 -29.15 -44.05 11.15
CA HIS A 144 -30.18 -43.74 12.13
C HIS A 144 -31.19 -42.70 11.59
N HIS A 145 -32.44 -42.73 12.04
CA HIS A 145 -33.49 -41.80 11.57
C HIS A 145 -33.16 -40.31 11.79
N SER A 146 -32.23 -39.99 12.71
CA SER A 146 -31.77 -38.62 13.01
C SER A 146 -30.62 -38.14 12.12
N GLU A 147 -30.00 -39.03 11.33
CA GLU A 147 -28.82 -38.77 10.48
C GLU A 147 -29.04 -37.58 9.54
N GLY A 148 -30.17 -37.59 8.81
CA GLY A 148 -30.48 -36.54 7.83
C GLY A 148 -30.67 -35.16 8.47
N ARG A 149 -31.09 -35.08 9.74
CA ARG A 149 -31.18 -33.81 10.48
C ARG A 149 -29.80 -33.38 10.99
N ALA A 150 -29.01 -34.33 11.51
CA ALA A 150 -27.65 -34.08 11.98
C ALA A 150 -26.74 -33.55 10.85
N ARG A 151 -26.76 -34.14 9.65
CA ARG A 151 -25.97 -33.63 8.51
C ARG A 151 -26.36 -32.20 8.10
N ARG A 152 -27.66 -31.89 8.10
CA ARG A 152 -28.15 -30.53 7.78
C ARG A 152 -27.72 -29.52 8.82
N ASP A 153 -27.76 -29.89 10.11
CA ASP A 153 -27.33 -29.02 11.20
C ASP A 153 -25.81 -28.79 11.13
N HIS A 154 -25.01 -29.83 10.88
CA HIS A 154 -23.57 -29.69 10.64
C HIS A 154 -23.26 -28.75 9.46
N ALA A 155 -23.93 -28.92 8.32
CA ALA A 155 -23.74 -28.03 7.17
C ALA A 155 -24.11 -26.57 7.48
N ARG A 156 -25.21 -26.35 8.20
CA ARG A 156 -25.65 -25.00 8.62
C ARG A 156 -24.69 -24.37 9.63
N MET A 157 -24.11 -25.16 10.54
CA MET A 157 -23.07 -24.75 11.47
C MET A 157 -21.83 -24.30 10.69
N ASP A 158 -21.33 -25.12 9.77
CA ASP A 158 -20.16 -24.80 8.94
C ASP A 158 -20.36 -23.54 8.11
N ASP A 159 -21.52 -23.38 7.47
CA ASP A 159 -21.84 -22.19 6.69
C ASP A 159 -21.95 -20.94 7.56
N ALA A 160 -22.54 -21.04 8.75
CA ALA A 160 -22.60 -19.96 9.72
C ALA A 160 -21.19 -19.56 10.22
N MET A 161 -20.34 -20.55 10.51
CA MET A 161 -18.96 -20.31 10.92
C MET A 161 -18.13 -19.67 9.79
N ARG A 162 -18.24 -20.16 8.55
CA ARG A 162 -17.59 -19.57 7.38
C ARG A 162 -18.04 -18.13 7.16
N LYS A 163 -19.35 -17.86 7.34
CA LYS A 163 -19.89 -16.50 7.27
C LYS A 163 -19.31 -15.61 8.37
N SER A 164 -19.22 -16.11 9.61
CA SER A 164 -18.59 -15.39 10.72
C SER A 164 -17.16 -14.98 10.37
N ILE A 165 -16.33 -15.92 9.92
CA ILE A 165 -14.95 -15.65 9.52
C ILE A 165 -14.89 -14.59 8.40
N GLY A 166 -15.73 -14.74 7.36
CA GLY A 166 -15.76 -13.78 6.26
C GLY A 166 -16.17 -12.37 6.66
N GLU A 167 -17.12 -12.24 7.60
CA GLU A 167 -17.54 -10.94 8.14
C GLU A 167 -16.50 -10.36 9.10
N ARG A 168 -15.78 -11.20 9.87
CA ARG A 168 -14.64 -10.77 10.69
C ARG A 168 -13.51 -10.20 9.84
N ASP A 169 -13.15 -10.87 8.76
CA ASP A 169 -12.12 -10.40 7.83
C ASP A 169 -12.55 -9.10 7.14
N ARG A 170 -13.83 -8.98 6.79
CA ARG A 170 -14.43 -7.74 6.28
C ARG A 170 -14.39 -6.62 7.32
N ALA A 171 -14.67 -6.91 8.59
CA ALA A 171 -14.57 -5.94 9.68
C ALA A 171 -13.13 -5.44 9.80
N ALA A 172 -12.14 -6.34 9.88
CA ALA A 172 -10.74 -5.97 9.93
C ALA A 172 -10.30 -5.12 8.73
N HIS A 173 -10.76 -5.46 7.51
CA HIS A 173 -10.51 -4.67 6.31
C HIS A 173 -11.02 -3.23 6.45
N TRP A 174 -12.26 -3.05 6.90
CA TRP A 174 -12.85 -1.72 7.05
C TRP A 174 -12.24 -0.95 8.22
N THR A 175 -11.91 -1.61 9.33
CA THR A 175 -11.18 -1.00 10.45
C THR A 175 -9.84 -0.43 10.00
N GLY A 176 -9.04 -1.20 9.25
CA GLY A 176 -7.76 -0.70 8.73
C GLY A 176 -7.93 0.50 7.80
N ARG A 177 -9.00 0.54 6.99
CA ARG A 177 -9.31 1.70 6.14
C ARG A 177 -9.81 2.91 6.92
N ALA A 178 -10.58 2.70 7.98
CA ALA A 178 -11.04 3.76 8.87
C ALA A 178 -9.85 4.41 9.58
N GLN A 179 -8.95 3.61 10.15
CA GLN A 179 -7.71 4.08 10.78
C GLN A 179 -6.83 4.87 9.79
N ALA A 180 -6.63 4.35 8.59
CA ALA A 180 -5.85 5.06 7.57
C ALA A 180 -6.48 6.40 7.17
N ALA A 181 -7.81 6.50 7.15
CA ALA A 181 -8.51 7.74 6.86
C ALA A 181 -8.45 8.73 8.05
N ALA A 182 -8.59 8.24 9.28
CA ALA A 182 -8.48 9.05 10.50
C ALA A 182 -7.08 9.65 10.66
N ASN A 183 -6.04 8.88 10.35
CA ASN A 183 -4.65 9.34 10.45
C ASN A 183 -4.23 10.26 9.30
N TYR A 184 -5.12 10.60 8.36
CA TYR A 184 -4.80 11.43 7.19
C TYR A 184 -4.16 12.77 7.59
N GLN A 185 -4.78 13.48 8.54
CA GLN A 185 -4.31 14.80 8.95
C GLN A 185 -2.95 14.69 9.66
N GLN A 186 -2.79 13.73 10.57
CA GLN A 186 -1.53 13.48 11.27
C GLN A 186 -0.39 13.20 10.28
N PHE A 187 -0.59 12.30 9.30
CA PHE A 187 0.44 11.99 8.30
C PHE A 187 0.76 13.14 7.35
N LYS A 188 -0.22 14.03 7.11
CA LYS A 188 -0.06 15.20 6.25
C LYS A 188 0.72 16.32 6.93
N LYS A 189 0.45 16.52 8.23
CA LYS A 189 1.07 17.53 9.10
C LYS A 189 2.38 17.08 9.73
N ASP A 190 2.77 15.81 9.61
CA ASP A 190 4.07 15.27 10.06
C ASP A 190 5.21 16.29 9.84
N PRO A 191 5.82 16.84 10.91
CA PRO A 191 6.70 17.99 10.81
C PRO A 191 7.92 17.72 9.90
N GLY A 192 8.52 16.53 9.98
CA GLY A 192 9.65 16.16 9.13
C GLY A 192 9.31 16.13 7.63
N ARG A 193 8.14 15.60 7.25
CA ARG A 193 7.64 15.68 5.87
C ARG A 193 7.29 17.11 5.46
N THR A 194 6.72 17.90 6.37
CA THR A 194 6.35 19.29 6.11
C THR A 194 7.59 20.16 5.86
N LEU A 195 8.69 19.97 6.60
CA LEU A 195 9.97 20.64 6.34
C LEU A 195 10.52 20.34 4.93
N ARG A 196 10.51 19.07 4.51
CA ARG A 196 10.92 18.69 3.14
C ARG A 196 10.03 19.31 2.07
N ARG A 197 8.72 19.41 2.35
CA ARG A 197 7.75 20.07 1.47
C ARG A 197 8.08 21.56 1.34
N LEU A 198 8.31 22.25 2.45
CA LEU A 198 8.70 23.66 2.48
C LEU A 198 9.98 23.91 1.69
N ASP A 199 11.00 23.06 1.82
CA ASP A 199 12.24 23.19 1.05
C ASP A 199 12.01 23.13 -0.45
N LYS A 200 11.13 22.24 -0.91
CA LYS A 200 10.74 22.14 -2.32
C LYS A 200 9.96 23.38 -2.76
N LEU A 201 8.94 23.79 -2.00
CA LEU A 201 8.11 24.95 -2.32
C LEU A 201 8.96 26.24 -2.40
N ARG A 202 9.89 26.43 -1.47
CA ARG A 202 10.84 27.57 -1.50
C ARG A 202 11.82 27.49 -2.67
N ALA A 203 12.20 26.29 -3.11
CA ALA A 203 13.00 26.14 -4.33
C ALA A 203 12.18 26.47 -5.59
N ASP A 204 10.91 26.10 -5.61
CA ASP A 204 9.97 26.42 -6.69
C ASP A 204 9.69 27.93 -6.74
N LEU A 205 9.43 28.58 -5.60
CA LEU A 205 9.25 30.04 -5.51
C LEU A 205 10.46 30.80 -6.05
N ARG A 206 11.68 30.41 -5.65
CA ARG A 206 12.92 31.01 -6.19
C ARG A 206 13.08 30.81 -7.70
N ALA A 207 12.53 29.75 -8.27
CA ALA A 207 12.55 29.55 -9.72
C ALA A 207 11.56 30.51 -10.42
N VAL A 208 10.36 30.68 -9.86
CA VAL A 208 9.36 31.64 -10.35
C VAL A 208 9.90 33.07 -10.31
N GLU A 209 10.47 33.49 -9.18
CA GLU A 209 11.10 34.81 -9.04
C GLU A 209 12.24 35.04 -10.06
N LYS A 210 12.99 33.99 -10.42
CA LYS A 210 14.03 34.08 -11.46
C LYS A 210 13.42 34.28 -12.84
N TRP A 211 12.35 33.55 -13.16
CA TRP A 211 11.63 33.72 -14.42
C TRP A 211 10.98 35.10 -14.54
N GLN A 212 10.41 35.64 -13.47
CA GLN A 212 9.90 37.02 -13.42
C GLN A 212 11.00 38.06 -13.69
N ARG A 213 12.25 37.77 -13.30
CA ARG A 213 13.43 38.60 -13.63
C ARG A 213 14.03 38.34 -15.02
N GLY A 214 13.45 37.47 -15.85
CA GLY A 214 14.02 37.08 -17.14
C GLY A 214 15.22 36.15 -17.09
N GLN A 215 15.49 35.56 -15.93
CA GLN A 215 16.57 34.60 -15.75
C GLN A 215 16.07 33.17 -15.98
N SER A 216 16.95 32.29 -16.46
CA SER A 216 16.65 30.86 -16.54
C SER A 216 16.67 30.21 -15.15
N ALA A 217 15.77 29.27 -14.92
CA ALA A 217 15.75 28.42 -13.74
C ALA A 217 15.38 26.98 -14.14
N LYS A 218 15.85 25.98 -13.38
CA LYS A 218 15.60 24.54 -13.66
C LYS A 218 15.97 24.10 -15.09
N GLY A 219 16.91 24.78 -15.74
CA GLY A 219 17.36 24.46 -17.10
C GLY A 219 16.51 25.04 -18.24
N PHE A 220 15.52 25.90 -17.95
CA PHE A 220 14.72 26.56 -18.98
C PHE A 220 14.37 28.01 -18.63
N SER A 221 13.99 28.79 -19.64
CA SER A 221 13.48 30.16 -19.50
C SER A 221 11.97 30.19 -19.74
N ARG A 222 11.30 31.16 -19.12
CA ARG A 222 9.89 31.50 -19.37
C ARG A 222 9.81 32.98 -19.74
N ASN A 223 8.74 33.36 -20.41
CA ASN A 223 8.46 34.77 -20.68
C ASN A 223 8.21 35.52 -19.36
N PRO A 224 8.98 36.57 -19.01
CA PRO A 224 8.78 37.33 -17.79
C PRO A 224 7.44 38.07 -17.73
N ALA A 225 6.86 38.40 -18.90
CA ALA A 225 5.56 39.04 -19.02
C ALA A 225 4.40 38.03 -18.99
N ASP A 226 4.67 36.74 -18.74
CA ASP A 226 3.65 35.72 -18.56
C ASP A 226 2.84 35.99 -17.27
N PRO A 227 1.55 36.36 -17.35
CA PRO A 227 0.73 36.62 -16.16
C PRO A 227 0.61 35.38 -15.25
N GLU A 228 0.87 34.18 -15.78
CA GLU A 228 0.85 32.95 -14.98
C GLU A 228 1.94 32.91 -13.91
N LEU A 229 3.06 33.60 -14.12
CA LEU A 229 4.14 33.66 -13.14
C LEU A 229 3.70 34.35 -11.86
N GLU A 230 2.89 35.41 -11.97
CA GLU A 230 2.38 36.14 -10.81
C GLU A 230 1.38 35.30 -10.01
N ILE A 231 0.50 34.57 -10.71
CA ILE A 231 -0.44 33.64 -10.07
C ILE A 231 0.33 32.52 -9.36
N GLU A 232 1.30 31.89 -10.03
CA GLU A 232 2.12 30.81 -9.45
C GLU A 232 2.92 31.31 -8.24
N HIS A 233 3.46 32.53 -8.30
CA HIS A 233 4.15 33.17 -7.18
C HIS A 233 3.21 33.30 -5.97
N GLN A 234 2.02 33.88 -6.16
CA GLN A 234 1.02 34.06 -5.11
C GLN A 234 0.60 32.72 -4.49
N GLU A 235 0.31 31.71 -5.32
CA GLU A 235 -0.09 30.37 -4.84
C GLU A 235 1.02 29.69 -4.02
N LEU A 236 2.27 29.77 -4.47
CA LEU A 236 3.42 29.24 -3.72
C LEU A 236 3.62 29.98 -2.40
N THR A 237 3.47 31.31 -2.38
CA THR A 237 3.54 32.09 -1.13
C THR A 237 2.46 31.69 -0.14
N GLU A 238 1.21 31.52 -0.59
CA GLU A 238 0.10 31.06 0.24
C GLU A 238 0.35 29.65 0.81
N GLU A 239 0.80 28.71 -0.04
CA GLU A 239 1.08 27.35 0.39
C GLU A 239 2.24 27.31 1.40
N ILE A 240 3.30 28.08 1.17
CA ILE A 240 4.43 28.22 2.11
C ILE A 240 3.93 28.77 3.45
N ALA A 241 3.15 29.85 3.45
CA ALA A 241 2.64 30.45 4.68
C ALA A 241 1.79 29.47 5.50
N HIS A 242 0.95 28.66 4.83
CA HIS A 242 0.17 27.61 5.50
C HIS A 242 1.07 26.57 6.17
N TRP A 243 2.06 26.02 5.45
CA TRP A 243 2.93 24.98 6.00
C TRP A 243 3.89 25.51 7.06
N GLU A 244 4.33 26.76 6.97
CA GLU A 244 5.11 27.42 8.02
C GLU A 244 4.31 27.55 9.32
N LYS A 245 3.02 27.90 9.22
CA LYS A 245 2.12 27.89 10.37
C LYS A 245 2.04 26.50 11.01
N VAL A 246 1.89 25.44 10.21
CA VAL A 246 1.86 24.05 10.72
C VAL A 246 3.14 23.68 11.48
N ILE A 247 4.32 24.12 11.00
CA ILE A 247 5.59 23.89 11.73
C ILE A 247 5.62 24.69 13.03
N LYS A 248 5.20 25.96 13.00
CA LYS A 248 5.15 26.81 14.20
C LYS A 248 4.22 26.24 15.27
N ASP A 249 3.05 25.74 14.86
CA ASP A 249 2.10 25.06 15.74
C ASP A 249 2.74 23.80 16.33
N ALA A 250 3.45 23.00 15.52
CA ALA A 250 4.18 21.83 16.02
C ALA A 250 5.32 22.21 16.99
N GLU A 251 6.04 23.30 16.75
CA GLU A 251 7.07 23.80 17.68
C GLU A 251 6.47 24.21 19.02
N ALA A 252 5.27 24.81 19.02
CA ALA A 252 4.53 25.13 20.23
C ALA A 252 4.06 23.87 20.99
N GLU A 253 3.79 22.78 20.28
CA GLU A 253 3.49 21.44 20.84
C GLU A 253 4.75 20.67 21.29
N GLY A 254 5.95 21.27 21.16
CA GLY A 254 7.22 20.70 21.63
C GLY A 254 8.07 20.03 20.56
N PHE A 255 7.69 20.11 19.27
CA PHE A 255 8.55 19.66 18.18
C PHE A 255 9.80 20.56 18.06
N LYS A 256 10.98 19.95 17.99
CA LYS A 256 12.23 20.70 17.82
C LYS A 256 12.67 20.69 16.35
N VAL A 257 12.73 21.87 15.73
CA VAL A 257 13.40 22.05 14.43
C VAL A 257 14.92 22.11 14.66
N TRP A 258 15.63 21.15 14.06
CA TRP A 258 17.07 21.01 14.19
C TRP A 258 17.84 21.87 13.17
N SER A 259 18.98 22.39 13.59
CA SER A 259 19.87 23.23 12.78
C SER A 259 21.35 22.92 13.05
N ARG A 260 22.24 23.56 12.29
CA ARG A 260 23.69 23.48 12.52
C ARG A 260 24.10 23.91 13.94
N ALA A 261 23.40 24.87 14.54
CA ALA A 261 23.75 25.39 15.85
C ALA A 261 23.55 24.37 16.97
N ASP A 262 22.70 23.37 16.76
CA ASP A 262 22.34 22.38 17.78
C ASP A 262 23.37 21.24 17.90
N PHE A 263 24.34 21.13 16.98
CA PHE A 263 25.29 20.01 16.95
C PHE A 263 26.74 20.45 16.92
N LYS A 264 27.55 19.79 17.77
CA LYS A 264 29.01 19.85 17.72
C LYS A 264 29.58 18.51 17.26
N ARG A 265 30.81 18.51 16.76
CA ARG A 265 31.51 17.27 16.45
C ARG A 265 31.68 16.45 17.72
N GLY A 266 31.37 15.16 17.67
CA GLY A 266 31.38 14.25 18.82
C GLY A 266 30.05 14.16 19.58
N ASP A 267 29.08 15.04 19.33
CA ASP A 267 27.71 14.87 19.82
C ASP A 267 27.06 13.64 19.14
N PHE A 268 25.92 13.19 19.65
CA PHE A 268 25.12 12.13 19.04
C PHE A 268 23.80 12.65 18.51
N VAL A 269 23.42 12.17 17.33
CA VAL A 269 22.16 12.49 16.66
C VAL A 269 21.31 11.23 16.56
N LEU A 270 20.03 11.33 16.90
CA LEU A 270 19.06 10.26 16.69
C LEU A 270 18.50 10.38 15.27
N TYR A 271 18.85 9.43 14.41
CA TYR A 271 18.44 9.40 13.02
C TYR A 271 17.85 8.03 12.69
N ARG A 272 16.59 8.01 12.21
CA ARG A 272 15.86 6.77 11.87
C ARG A 272 15.87 5.69 12.96
N GLY A 273 15.86 6.10 14.22
CA GLY A 273 15.82 5.19 15.37
C GLY A 273 17.18 4.71 15.90
N THR A 274 18.29 5.14 15.29
CA THR A 274 19.65 4.82 15.74
C THR A 274 20.41 6.09 16.11
N TRP A 275 21.18 6.03 17.20
CA TRP A 275 22.08 7.12 17.60
C TRP A 275 23.39 7.03 16.83
N TYR A 276 23.77 8.12 16.16
CA TYR A 276 25.01 8.22 15.41
C TYR A 276 25.88 9.34 15.97
N GLU A 277 27.18 9.10 16.07
CA GLU A 277 28.16 10.14 16.39
C GLU A 277 28.25 11.17 15.25
N VAL A 278 28.24 12.45 15.60
CA VAL A 278 28.32 13.57 14.65
C VAL A 278 29.77 13.78 14.26
N LEU A 279 30.09 13.50 12.99
CA LEU A 279 31.42 13.71 12.42
C LEU A 279 31.61 15.17 11.99
N ARG A 280 30.58 15.77 11.40
CA ARG A 280 30.59 17.17 10.92
C ARG A 280 29.18 17.74 10.84
N ALA A 281 28.97 18.96 11.33
CA ALA A 281 27.71 19.69 11.16
C ALA A 281 27.78 20.63 9.95
N ASN A 282 26.92 20.40 8.94
CA ASN A 282 26.78 21.22 7.75
C ASN A 282 25.51 22.11 7.86
N PRO A 283 25.32 23.13 7.01
CA PRO A 283 24.15 24.01 7.11
C PRO A 283 22.78 23.33 7.02
N LYS A 284 22.65 22.22 6.28
CA LYS A 284 21.36 21.51 6.05
C LYS A 284 21.33 20.08 6.60
N SER A 285 22.42 19.62 7.20
CA SER A 285 22.59 18.20 7.51
C SER A 285 23.75 17.98 8.47
N VAL A 286 23.76 16.86 9.16
CA VAL A 286 24.94 16.34 9.86
C VAL A 286 25.55 15.17 9.10
N THR A 287 26.86 15.13 9.05
CA THR A 287 27.64 13.99 8.54
C THR A 287 27.82 13.01 9.67
N ILE A 288 27.38 11.77 9.46
CA ILE A 288 27.39 10.67 10.43
C ILE A 288 28.12 9.47 9.82
N PRO A 289 28.53 8.48 10.64
CA PRO A 289 28.94 7.17 10.13
C PRO A 289 27.87 6.56 9.23
N HIS A 290 28.27 5.67 8.33
CA HIS A 290 27.36 5.07 7.38
C HIS A 290 26.17 4.36 8.06
N ILE A 291 24.98 4.47 7.48
CA ILE A 291 23.75 3.94 8.10
C ILE A 291 23.67 2.40 8.08
N HIS A 292 24.33 1.74 7.12
CA HIS A 292 24.41 0.28 7.07
C HIS A 292 25.57 -0.19 7.94
N ASN A 293 25.33 -0.43 9.22
CA ASN A 293 26.36 -0.89 10.18
C ASN A 293 25.97 -2.18 10.95
N GLY A 294 25.03 -2.95 10.39
CA GLY A 294 24.44 -4.15 10.99
C GLY A 294 23.06 -3.90 11.60
N THR A 295 22.22 -4.95 11.68
CA THR A 295 20.88 -4.90 12.29
C THR A 295 20.95 -4.80 13.81
N GLY A 296 20.07 -3.99 14.41
CA GLY A 296 19.92 -3.91 15.87
C GLY A 296 20.93 -3.00 16.61
N LYS A 297 21.85 -2.34 15.91
CA LYS A 297 22.73 -1.35 16.54
C LYS A 297 21.95 -0.10 16.98
N ARG A 298 21.95 0.14 18.28
CA ARG A 298 21.33 1.33 18.89
C ARG A 298 22.24 2.56 18.88
N ILE A 299 23.55 2.35 18.90
CA ILE A 299 24.58 3.41 18.94
C ILE A 299 25.67 3.06 17.93
N VAL A 300 26.02 4.03 17.10
CA VAL A 300 27.05 3.93 16.05
C VAL A 300 28.05 5.07 16.24
N ARG A 301 29.31 4.71 16.50
CA ARG A 301 30.42 5.66 16.71
C ARG A 301 31.21 5.89 15.42
N ALA A 302 32.16 6.81 15.44
CA ALA A 302 33.03 7.10 14.29
C ALA A 302 33.89 5.90 13.85
N THR A 303 34.26 5.02 14.77
CA THR A 303 35.13 3.86 14.54
C THR A 303 34.53 2.58 15.13
N GLY A 304 35.02 1.41 14.67
CA GLY A 304 34.58 0.11 15.16
C GLY A 304 33.33 -0.44 14.46
N ASN A 305 33.02 0.04 13.25
CA ASN A 305 31.91 -0.42 12.43
C ASN A 305 32.38 -1.14 11.16
N GLN A 306 31.45 -1.87 10.57
CA GLN A 306 31.67 -2.60 9.32
C GLN A 306 32.06 -1.67 8.15
N HIS A 307 31.61 -0.40 8.18
CA HIS A 307 31.82 0.58 7.12
C HIS A 307 32.45 1.89 7.65
N ASP A 308 33.54 1.80 8.42
CA ASP A 308 34.19 2.97 9.04
C ASP A 308 34.71 4.03 8.06
N ASN A 309 35.04 3.63 6.82
CA ASN A 309 35.50 4.57 5.79
C ASN A 309 34.35 5.28 5.05
N TRP A 310 33.10 4.94 5.34
CA TRP A 310 31.93 5.48 4.64
C TRP A 310 31.15 6.40 5.58
N THR A 311 30.65 7.49 5.01
CA THR A 311 29.84 8.47 5.75
C THR A 311 28.47 8.58 5.12
N TRP A 312 27.50 8.98 5.93
CA TRP A 312 26.15 9.29 5.49
C TRP A 312 25.80 10.73 5.86
N THR A 313 25.01 11.37 5.01
CA THR A 313 24.50 12.72 5.27
C THR A 313 23.08 12.61 5.79
N ALA A 314 22.86 12.94 7.05
CA ALA A 314 21.54 12.97 7.68
C ALA A 314 20.97 14.39 7.62
N PRO A 315 19.91 14.64 6.82
CA PRO A 315 19.21 15.92 6.79
C PRO A 315 18.50 16.21 8.13
N TYR A 316 18.43 17.48 8.52
CA TYR A 316 17.82 17.88 9.80
C TYR A 316 16.34 17.52 9.93
N ASP A 317 15.60 17.50 8.81
CA ASP A 317 14.19 17.06 8.74
C ASP A 317 13.96 15.56 9.07
N GLY A 318 15.04 14.78 9.21
CA GLY A 318 14.98 13.37 9.63
C GLY A 318 15.57 13.11 11.01
N VAL A 319 15.97 14.16 11.74
CA VAL A 319 16.54 14.06 13.08
C VAL A 319 15.42 14.14 14.12
N SER A 320 15.44 13.22 15.07
CA SER A 320 14.43 13.14 16.14
C SER A 320 15.00 13.33 17.55
N GLY A 321 16.30 13.61 17.68
CA GLY A 321 16.93 13.76 18.99
C GLY A 321 18.42 14.12 18.91
N ARG A 322 18.92 14.65 20.02
CA ARG A 322 20.32 15.02 20.25
C ARG A 322 20.72 14.55 21.65
N LYS A 323 21.95 14.06 21.79
CA LYS A 323 22.62 13.88 23.08
C LYS A 323 24.06 14.39 22.97
N SER A 324 24.60 14.94 24.05
CA SER A 324 26.02 15.29 24.13
C SER A 324 26.89 14.03 24.19
N ALA A 325 28.19 14.19 23.96
CA ALA A 325 29.15 13.09 24.14
C ALA A 325 29.11 12.54 25.57
N ASP A 326 28.95 13.42 26.57
CA ASP A 326 28.94 13.08 27.99
C ASP A 326 27.66 12.33 28.39
N GLU A 327 26.50 12.79 27.90
CA GLU A 327 25.19 12.14 28.12
C GLU A 327 25.11 10.74 27.50
N MET A 328 25.93 10.46 26.48
CA MET A 328 26.01 9.14 25.83
C MET A 328 27.01 8.20 26.49
N GLN A 329 27.91 8.72 27.33
CA GLN A 329 28.83 7.90 28.14
C GLN A 329 28.20 7.48 29.48
N GLN A 330 27.22 8.24 29.97
CA GLN A 330 26.44 7.83 31.14
C GLN A 330 25.54 6.63 30.78
N PRO A 331 25.51 5.56 31.60
CA PRO A 331 24.52 4.49 31.43
C PRO A 331 23.12 5.11 31.51
N PRO A 332 22.11 4.55 30.81
CA PRO A 332 20.76 5.09 30.86
C PRO A 332 20.33 5.20 32.33
N GLN A 333 20.11 6.41 32.82
CA GLN A 333 19.35 6.60 34.04
C GLN A 333 17.91 6.22 33.69
N ASP A 334 17.43 5.13 34.29
CA ASP A 334 15.99 4.90 34.36
C ASP A 334 15.39 6.15 35.00
N PRO A 335 14.40 6.81 34.37
CA PRO A 335 13.77 7.96 34.98
C PRO A 335 13.14 7.50 36.30
N ALA A 336 13.55 8.14 37.40
CA ALA A 336 12.94 7.98 38.69
C ALA A 336 11.43 8.13 38.56
N THR A 337 10.71 7.04 38.86
CA THR A 337 9.26 7.00 38.98
C THR A 337 8.83 7.96 40.08
N GLU A 338 8.33 9.15 39.70
CA GLU A 338 7.38 9.86 40.54
C GLU A 338 6.04 9.10 40.50
N PRO A 339 5.40 8.83 41.66
CA PRO A 339 4.24 7.96 41.72
C PRO A 339 3.00 8.67 41.17
N GLN A 340 2.53 8.26 40.00
CA GLN A 340 1.17 8.57 39.54
C GLN A 340 0.20 7.49 40.01
N SER A 341 -0.86 7.93 40.67
CA SER A 341 -2.00 7.13 41.14
C SER A 341 -2.62 6.27 40.03
N PRO A 342 -3.18 5.09 40.36
CA PRO A 342 -3.50 4.05 39.38
C PRO A 342 -4.72 4.42 38.53
N ALA A 343 -4.50 4.60 37.23
CA ALA A 343 -5.57 4.51 36.24
C ALA A 343 -5.89 3.04 35.97
N GLU A 344 -7.19 2.73 35.89
CA GLU A 344 -7.76 1.40 35.73
C GLU A 344 -7.11 0.60 34.59
N GLN A 345 -6.62 -0.59 34.94
CA GLN A 345 -6.11 -1.59 34.01
C GLN A 345 -7.26 -2.15 33.18
N SER A 346 -7.24 -1.91 31.87
CA SER A 346 -7.86 -2.83 30.91
C SER A 346 -6.94 -4.04 30.72
N PRO A 347 -7.48 -5.27 30.56
CA PRO A 347 -6.71 -6.50 30.69
C PRO A 347 -5.70 -6.70 29.54
N ALA A 348 -4.60 -7.36 29.90
CA ALA A 348 -3.50 -7.72 29.02
C ALA A 348 -3.98 -8.61 27.86
N VAL A 349 -3.65 -8.18 26.64
CA VAL A 349 -3.65 -9.05 25.46
C VAL A 349 -2.36 -9.87 25.54
N GLU A 350 -2.50 -11.18 25.70
CA GLU A 350 -1.42 -12.17 25.59
C GLU A 350 -0.72 -12.01 24.23
N GLU A 351 0.59 -11.72 24.26
CA GLU A 351 1.44 -11.80 23.06
C GLU A 351 1.51 -13.25 22.58
N PRO A 352 1.37 -13.52 21.27
CA PRO A 352 1.57 -14.87 20.75
C PRO A 352 3.04 -15.28 20.88
N VAL A 353 3.24 -16.47 21.45
CA VAL A 353 4.51 -17.19 21.57
C VAL A 353 5.30 -17.14 20.25
N ARG A 354 6.56 -16.70 20.32
CA ARG A 354 7.53 -16.77 19.22
C ARG A 354 7.78 -18.24 18.88
N VAL A 355 7.45 -18.63 17.65
CA VAL A 355 7.89 -19.88 17.04
C VAL A 355 9.35 -19.70 16.62
N GLU A 356 10.24 -20.56 17.12
CA GLU A 356 11.65 -20.60 16.75
C GLU A 356 11.83 -20.83 15.23
N GLU A 357 12.85 -20.19 14.66
CA GLU A 357 13.27 -20.39 13.27
C GLU A 357 13.65 -21.84 13.01
N PRO A 358 13.29 -22.45 11.87
CA PRO A 358 13.71 -23.80 11.56
C PRO A 358 15.22 -23.82 11.26
N THR A 359 15.95 -24.49 12.14
CA THR A 359 17.34 -24.92 11.93
C THR A 359 17.52 -25.53 10.55
N ALA A 360 18.54 -25.08 9.82
CA ALA A 360 18.95 -25.62 8.54
C ALA A 360 19.19 -27.13 8.64
N ALA A 361 18.46 -27.90 7.82
CA ALA A 361 18.66 -29.34 7.72
C ALA A 361 20.04 -29.65 7.14
N ALA A 362 20.76 -30.55 7.81
CA ALA A 362 22.02 -31.11 7.34
C ALA A 362 21.86 -31.81 5.97
N ALA A 363 22.89 -31.72 5.14
CA ALA A 363 22.97 -32.44 3.87
C ALA A 363 22.92 -33.97 4.09
N PRO A 364 22.13 -34.73 3.31
CA PRO A 364 22.06 -36.17 3.50
C PRO A 364 23.21 -36.91 2.79
N ALA A 365 23.62 -38.01 3.40
CA ALA A 365 24.64 -38.95 2.95
C ALA A 365 24.25 -39.68 1.64
N PRO A 366 25.22 -40.19 0.86
CA PRO A 366 24.96 -40.80 -0.44
C PRO A 366 24.39 -42.22 -0.26
N GLY A 367 23.19 -42.46 -0.80
CA GLY A 367 22.60 -43.79 -0.91
C GLY A 367 21.26 -43.93 -0.20
N ALA A 368 20.21 -43.31 -0.73
CA ALA A 368 18.83 -43.68 -0.43
C ALA A 368 18.03 -43.69 -1.74
N SER A 369 17.51 -44.87 -2.10
CA SER A 369 16.63 -45.09 -3.25
C SER A 369 15.26 -44.46 -2.96
N TRP A 370 14.88 -43.43 -3.72
CA TRP A 370 13.56 -42.81 -3.63
C TRP A 370 12.61 -43.48 -4.62
N LEU A 371 11.44 -43.91 -4.15
CA LEU A 371 10.29 -44.19 -5.02
C LEU A 371 9.84 -42.85 -5.61
N ASP A 372 10.05 -42.64 -6.92
CA ASP A 372 9.73 -41.39 -7.62
C ASP A 372 8.21 -41.17 -7.68
N GLY A 373 7.68 -40.43 -6.72
CA GLY A 373 6.33 -39.87 -6.79
C GLY A 373 6.23 -38.76 -7.84
N MET A 374 5.08 -38.66 -8.49
CA MET A 374 4.77 -37.53 -9.40
C MET A 374 4.46 -36.27 -8.59
N ALA A 375 4.92 -35.12 -9.07
CA ALA A 375 4.68 -33.80 -8.51
C ALA A 375 4.15 -32.85 -9.59
N LEU A 376 3.20 -32.00 -9.20
CA LEU A 376 2.61 -31.00 -10.07
C LEU A 376 3.30 -29.65 -9.85
N VAL A 377 3.86 -29.08 -10.91
CA VAL A 377 4.50 -27.76 -10.93
C VAL A 377 3.46 -26.69 -11.24
N LEU A 378 3.43 -25.67 -10.39
CA LEU A 378 2.44 -24.61 -10.36
C LEU A 378 3.09 -23.24 -10.53
N ILE A 379 2.38 -22.29 -11.14
CA ILE A 379 2.76 -20.88 -11.14
C ILE A 379 2.06 -20.17 -9.98
N ALA A 380 2.84 -19.70 -9.01
CA ALA A 380 2.37 -18.87 -7.91
C ALA A 380 2.68 -17.39 -8.17
N SER A 381 1.65 -16.53 -8.11
CA SER A 381 1.84 -15.07 -8.13
C SER A 381 2.21 -14.58 -6.74
N LYS A 382 3.30 -13.81 -6.60
CA LYS A 382 3.75 -13.28 -5.31
C LYS A 382 2.83 -12.17 -4.76
N ASN A 383 2.03 -11.53 -5.62
CA ASN A 383 1.24 -10.34 -5.30
C ASN A 383 -0.29 -10.53 -5.34
N SER A 384 -0.79 -11.77 -5.39
CA SER A 384 -2.23 -12.02 -5.45
C SER A 384 -2.62 -13.38 -4.87
N PRO A 385 -3.56 -13.45 -3.91
CA PRO A 385 -4.14 -14.70 -3.46
C PRO A 385 -5.23 -15.11 -4.45
N ARG A 386 -4.92 -16.01 -5.39
CA ARG A 386 -5.94 -16.62 -6.25
C ARG A 386 -6.51 -17.89 -5.61
N ARG A 387 -7.81 -18.12 -5.81
CA ARG A 387 -8.54 -19.28 -5.25
C ARG A 387 -8.22 -20.62 -5.94
N ARG A 388 -7.62 -20.64 -7.14
CA ARG A 388 -7.24 -21.86 -7.86
C ARG A 388 -5.78 -21.81 -8.28
N LYS A 389 -5.08 -22.94 -8.14
CA LYS A 389 -3.67 -23.11 -8.51
C LYS A 389 -3.56 -23.31 -10.03
N ARG A 390 -2.50 -22.78 -10.65
CA ARG A 390 -2.29 -22.84 -12.11
C ARG A 390 -1.18 -23.82 -12.41
N ALA A 391 -1.51 -24.98 -12.95
CA ALA A 391 -0.56 -26.05 -13.25
C ALA A 391 0.09 -25.86 -14.62
N LEU A 392 1.41 -26.02 -14.65
CA LEU A 392 2.21 -26.01 -15.87
C LEU A 392 2.58 -27.43 -16.28
N TRP A 393 3.18 -28.21 -15.38
CA TRP A 393 3.72 -29.52 -15.73
C TRP A 393 3.51 -30.54 -14.61
N ALA A 394 3.43 -31.80 -15.00
CA ALA A 394 3.64 -32.94 -14.12
C ALA A 394 5.03 -33.53 -14.41
N MET A 395 5.79 -33.80 -13.37
CA MET A 395 7.13 -34.40 -13.47
C MET A 395 7.43 -35.19 -12.20
N THR A 396 8.55 -35.92 -12.15
CA THR A 396 8.96 -36.57 -10.90
C THR A 396 9.24 -35.53 -9.82
N ARG A 397 9.13 -35.93 -8.55
CA ARG A 397 9.48 -35.06 -7.41
C ARG A 397 10.88 -34.46 -7.58
N ARG A 398 11.86 -35.27 -8.02
CA ARG A 398 13.24 -34.83 -8.20
C ARG A 398 13.36 -33.75 -9.27
N GLU A 399 12.68 -33.92 -10.40
CA GLU A 399 12.63 -32.92 -11.47
C GLU A 399 11.93 -31.64 -11.00
N ALA A 400 10.82 -31.76 -10.28
CA ALA A 400 10.08 -30.60 -9.76
C ALA A 400 10.92 -29.80 -8.75
N GLN A 401 11.68 -30.48 -7.89
CA GLN A 401 12.62 -29.84 -6.98
C GLN A 401 13.74 -29.11 -7.72
N ALA A 402 14.32 -29.73 -8.76
CA ALA A 402 15.37 -29.13 -9.57
C ALA A 402 14.87 -27.86 -10.29
N VAL A 403 13.69 -27.93 -10.92
CA VAL A 403 13.11 -26.81 -11.68
C VAL A 403 12.73 -25.67 -10.74
N CYS A 404 11.97 -25.93 -9.67
CA CYS A 404 11.51 -24.87 -8.75
C CYS A 404 12.64 -24.29 -7.86
N GLY A 405 13.74 -25.02 -7.71
CA GLY A 405 14.94 -24.55 -7.00
C GLY A 405 15.82 -23.63 -7.84
N ASP A 406 15.64 -23.57 -9.17
CA ASP A 406 16.45 -22.72 -10.04
C ASP A 406 16.06 -21.24 -9.86
N PRO A 407 17.02 -20.33 -9.55
CA PRO A 407 16.76 -18.90 -9.39
C PRO A 407 16.03 -18.26 -10.59
N ARG A 408 16.20 -18.78 -11.81
CA ARG A 408 15.56 -18.28 -13.04
C ARG A 408 14.06 -18.56 -13.09
N THR A 409 13.54 -19.46 -12.26
CA THR A 409 12.11 -19.76 -12.15
C THR A 409 11.40 -18.96 -11.05
N SER A 410 12.12 -18.04 -10.38
CA SER A 410 11.59 -17.15 -9.33
C SER A 410 11.82 -15.69 -9.71
N GLY A 411 10.80 -15.04 -10.26
CA GLY A 411 10.83 -13.64 -10.69
C GLY A 411 10.28 -12.67 -9.65
N ARG A 412 10.19 -11.39 -10.05
CA ARG A 412 9.63 -10.29 -9.24
C ARG A 412 8.12 -10.43 -8.98
N SER A 413 7.38 -11.03 -9.92
CA SER A 413 5.92 -11.10 -9.89
C SER A 413 5.37 -12.52 -9.67
N TYR A 414 6.10 -13.56 -10.06
CA TYR A 414 5.70 -14.95 -9.90
C TYR A 414 6.90 -15.84 -9.55
N MET A 415 6.62 -17.05 -9.07
CA MET A 415 7.59 -18.13 -8.92
C MET A 415 6.95 -19.47 -9.22
N LEU A 416 7.75 -20.45 -9.61
CA LEU A 416 7.31 -21.83 -9.71
C LEU A 416 7.38 -22.51 -8.34
N THR A 417 6.35 -23.30 -8.04
CA THR A 417 6.27 -24.16 -6.85
C THR A 417 5.79 -25.54 -7.25
N TRP A 418 5.96 -26.55 -6.39
CA TRP A 418 5.48 -27.89 -6.67
C TRP A 418 4.73 -28.50 -5.49
N THR A 419 3.88 -29.49 -5.78
CA THR A 419 3.15 -30.26 -4.77
C THR A 419 2.90 -31.69 -5.25
N GLU A 420 2.97 -32.66 -4.34
CA GLU A 420 2.62 -34.07 -4.59
C GLU A 420 1.12 -34.34 -4.39
N GLN A 421 0.39 -33.40 -3.77
CA GLN A 421 -1.04 -33.52 -3.48
C GLN A 421 -1.78 -32.30 -4.02
N PRO A 422 -1.92 -32.18 -5.35
CA PRO A 422 -2.48 -30.98 -5.97
C PRO A 422 -3.98 -30.78 -5.70
N GLY A 423 -4.70 -31.84 -5.30
CA GLY A 423 -6.16 -31.85 -5.18
C GLY A 423 -6.83 -32.24 -6.50
N THR A 424 -8.09 -31.86 -6.68
CA THR A 424 -8.90 -32.26 -7.84
C THR A 424 -8.78 -31.24 -8.98
N GLU A 425 -8.51 -31.72 -10.21
CA GLU A 425 -8.49 -30.88 -11.41
C GLU A 425 -9.86 -30.22 -11.64
N GLY A 426 -9.86 -28.92 -11.97
CA GLY A 426 -11.06 -28.09 -12.14
C GLY A 426 -11.61 -27.47 -10.85
N ALA A 427 -11.39 -28.09 -9.69
CA ALA A 427 -11.78 -27.56 -8.38
C ALA A 427 -10.65 -26.81 -7.69
N ASP A 428 -9.49 -27.47 -7.55
CA ASP A 428 -8.33 -26.95 -6.81
C ASP A 428 -7.27 -26.35 -7.74
N TRP A 429 -7.16 -26.87 -8.96
CA TRP A 429 -6.16 -26.46 -9.95
C TRP A 429 -6.63 -26.67 -11.39
N GLU A 430 -6.01 -25.97 -12.34
CA GLU A 430 -6.26 -26.12 -13.78
C GLU A 430 -4.97 -26.00 -14.60
N TRP A 431 -4.91 -26.67 -15.76
CA TRP A 431 -3.80 -26.55 -16.69
C TRP A 431 -3.77 -25.18 -17.36
N VAL A 432 -2.56 -24.62 -17.50
CA VAL A 432 -2.32 -23.35 -18.18
C VAL A 432 -1.34 -23.55 -19.32
N PRO A 433 -1.56 -22.95 -20.51
CA PRO A 433 -0.64 -23.08 -21.64
C PRO A 433 0.81 -22.78 -21.27
N ASP A 434 1.74 -23.58 -21.79
CA ASP A 434 3.16 -23.21 -21.82
C ASP A 434 3.35 -22.07 -22.79
N ASN A 435 4.01 -21.00 -22.35
CA ASN A 435 4.49 -19.97 -23.26
C ASN A 435 5.96 -20.16 -23.64
N GLY A 436 6.59 -21.25 -23.18
CA GLY A 436 7.98 -21.59 -23.49
C GLY A 436 9.01 -20.75 -22.74
N SER A 437 8.61 -19.87 -21.79
CA SER A 437 9.55 -18.98 -21.10
C SER A 437 10.58 -19.71 -20.22
N HIS A 438 10.35 -20.98 -19.93
CA HIS A 438 11.21 -21.83 -19.11
C HIS A 438 11.89 -22.96 -19.88
N ALA A 439 11.74 -23.00 -21.22
CA ALA A 439 12.38 -24.01 -22.06
C ALA A 439 13.91 -24.09 -21.86
N PRO A 440 14.66 -22.96 -21.75
CA PRO A 440 16.10 -23.03 -21.51
C PRO A 440 16.48 -23.73 -20.19
N VAL A 441 15.66 -23.56 -19.14
CA VAL A 441 15.89 -24.18 -17.83
C VAL A 441 15.57 -25.68 -17.89
N LEU A 442 14.51 -26.05 -18.58
CA LEU A 442 14.13 -27.45 -18.76
C LEU A 442 15.14 -28.22 -19.62
N ASP A 443 15.64 -27.60 -20.69
CA ASP A 443 16.65 -28.17 -21.58
C ASP A 443 17.99 -28.37 -20.87
N GLU A 444 18.45 -27.38 -20.09
CA GLU A 444 19.69 -27.50 -19.29
C GLU A 444 19.60 -28.56 -18.19
N LEU A 445 18.40 -28.75 -17.62
CA LEU A 445 18.17 -29.79 -16.62
C LEU A 445 17.88 -31.17 -17.24
N GLY A 446 17.73 -31.25 -18.57
CA GLY A 446 17.41 -32.48 -19.29
C GLY A 446 16.01 -33.02 -19.01
N ILE A 447 15.06 -32.14 -18.65
CA ILE A 447 13.72 -32.52 -18.18
C ILE A 447 12.71 -32.35 -19.32
N THR A 448 11.99 -33.42 -19.64
CA THR A 448 10.85 -33.36 -20.57
C THR A 448 9.54 -33.25 -19.77
N PRO A 449 8.90 -32.06 -19.73
CA PRO A 449 7.71 -31.87 -18.91
C PRO A 449 6.50 -32.63 -19.46
N ARG A 450 5.67 -33.19 -18.57
CA ARG A 450 4.40 -33.82 -18.96
C ARG A 450 3.23 -32.87 -18.73
N ARG A 451 2.21 -32.98 -19.59
CA ARG A 451 0.98 -32.17 -19.53
C ARG A 451 -0.24 -32.98 -19.08
N GLU A 452 0.01 -34.12 -18.44
CA GLU A 452 -1.00 -35.06 -17.99
C GLU A 452 -0.69 -35.46 -16.54
N TRP A 453 -1.72 -35.53 -15.70
CA TRP A 453 -1.63 -35.98 -14.32
C TRP A 453 -2.34 -37.33 -14.18
N ALA A 454 -1.58 -38.42 -14.35
CA ALA A 454 -2.09 -39.77 -14.13
C ALA A 454 -1.74 -40.22 -12.71
N THR A 455 -2.75 -40.39 -11.85
CA THR A 455 -2.61 -41.17 -10.61
C THR A 455 -2.23 -42.61 -10.97
N VAL A 456 -1.16 -43.12 -10.39
CA VAL A 456 -0.73 -44.53 -10.50
C VAL A 456 -1.96 -45.43 -10.28
N PRO A 457 -2.21 -46.45 -11.13
CA PRO A 457 -3.35 -47.33 -10.93
C PRO A 457 -3.19 -48.08 -9.61
N GLN A 458 -4.19 -47.96 -8.75
CA GLN A 458 -4.35 -48.82 -7.57
C GLN A 458 -4.43 -50.27 -8.08
N ALA A 459 -3.56 -51.14 -7.56
CA ALA A 459 -3.61 -52.57 -7.85
C ALA A 459 -5.04 -53.11 -7.58
N PRO A 460 -5.57 -54.01 -8.43
CA PRO A 460 -6.90 -54.55 -8.21
C PRO A 460 -6.94 -55.30 -6.88
N ALA A 461 -7.99 -55.06 -6.10
CA ALA A 461 -8.29 -55.81 -4.90
C ALA A 461 -8.42 -57.30 -5.26
N GLU A 462 -7.50 -58.12 -4.76
CA GLU A 462 -7.65 -59.57 -4.74
C GLU A 462 -8.91 -59.92 -3.94
N ALA A 463 -9.85 -60.57 -4.61
CA ALA A 463 -10.92 -61.30 -3.99
C ALA A 463 -10.38 -62.68 -3.56
N ALA A 464 -10.32 -62.91 -2.25
CA ALA A 464 -10.41 -64.22 -1.61
C ALA A 464 -10.86 -64.04 -0.16
#